data_AF-A0A9X9F1G0-F1
#
_entry.id   AF-A0A9X9F1G0-F1
#
_cell.length_a   1.000
_cell.length_b   1.000
_cell.length_c   1.000
_cell.angle_alpha   90.00
_cell.angle_beta   90.00
_cell.angle_gamma   90.00
#
_symmetry.space_group_name_H-M   'P 1'
#
loop_
_entity.id
_entity.type
_entity.pdbx_description
1 polymer ?
#
loop_
_entity_poly.entity_id
_entity_poly.type
_entity_poly.pdbx_seq_one_letter_code
_entity_poly.pdbx_strand_id
1 'polypeptide(L)' 'GHEVVLITSGAVAAGFSALGYPSRPVTIKGKQAAAAVGQSLLMQAYTEEFRKYGIVTAQLLLTRSDFSRKEQYSNAY' A
#
# COMPACT_ATOMS: atom_id res chain seq x y z
N GLY A 1 -23.06 -10.94 6.67
CA GLY A 1 -21.98 -9.99 6.36
C GLY A 1 -21.34 -10.38 5.05
N HIS A 2 -20.43 -9.55 4.53
CA HIS A 2 -19.65 -9.83 3.31
C HIS A 2 -18.16 -9.82 3.65
N GLU A 3 -17.40 -10.68 2.98
CA GLU A 3 -15.93 -10.65 3.00
C GLU A 3 -15.44 -9.68 1.92
N VAL A 4 -14.58 -8.74 2.29
CA VAL A 4 -14.15 -7.66 1.41
C VAL A 4 -12.63 -7.55 1.40
N VAL A 5 -12.05 -7.53 0.20
CA VAL A 5 -10.65 -7.20 -0.02
C VAL A 5 -10.59 -5.88 -0.80
N LEU A 6 -9.84 -4.92 -0.28
CA LEU A 6 -9.61 -3.64 -0.94
C LEU A 6 -8.23 -3.65 -1.63
N ILE A 7 -8.23 -3.43 -2.94
CA ILE A 7 -7.03 -3.22 -3.73
C ILE A 7 -7.00 -1.74 -4.13
N THR A 8 -5.97 -1.02 -3.69
CA THR A 8 -5.88 0.43 -3.87
C THR A 8 -4.54 0.87 -4.45
N SER A 9 -4.57 2.00 -5.15
CA SER A 9 -3.40 2.67 -5.70
C SER A 9 -3.05 3.91 -4.84
N GLY A 10 -2.16 4.77 -5.33
CA GLY A 10 -1.98 6.11 -4.73
C GLY A 10 -0.76 6.27 -3.81
N ALA A 11 -0.03 5.20 -3.48
CA ALA A 11 1.12 5.29 -2.56
C ALA A 11 2.16 6.30 -3.03
N VAL A 12 2.50 6.31 -4.32
CA VAL A 12 3.42 7.32 -4.88
C VAL A 12 2.86 8.74 -4.70
N ALA A 13 1.57 8.94 -4.98
CA ALA A 13 0.92 10.24 -4.92
C ALA A 13 0.85 10.77 -3.47
N ALA A 14 0.65 9.88 -2.51
CA ALA A 14 0.61 10.22 -1.10
C ALA A 14 1.99 10.61 -0.53
N GLY A 15 3.09 10.10 -1.10
CA GLY A 15 4.42 10.25 -0.50
C GLY A 15 5.39 11.20 -1.21
N PHE A 16 5.19 11.56 -2.48
CA PHE A 16 6.23 12.29 -3.21
C PHE A 16 6.50 13.70 -2.65
N SER A 17 5.45 14.41 -2.21
CA SER A 17 5.57 15.76 -1.66
C SER A 17 6.36 15.75 -0.34
N ALA A 18 6.15 14.73 0.49
CA ALA A 18 6.88 14.55 1.75
C ALA A 18 8.39 14.32 1.56
N LEU A 19 8.80 13.83 0.39
CA LEU A 19 10.21 13.69 0.00
C LEU A 19 10.80 14.95 -0.67
N GLY A 20 10.04 16.05 -0.72
CA GLY A 20 10.47 17.30 -1.36
C GLY A 20 10.39 17.30 -2.89
N TYR A 21 9.74 16.30 -3.50
CA TYR A 21 9.50 16.36 -4.94
C TYR A 21 8.37 17.36 -5.25
N PRO A 22 8.59 18.30 -6.20
CA PRO A 22 7.57 19.27 -6.58
C PRO A 22 6.44 18.62 -7.41
N SER A 23 6.69 17.44 -7.98
CA SER A 23 5.75 16.67 -8.78
C SER A 23 6.08 15.18 -8.70
N ARG A 24 5.19 14.34 -9.26
CA ARG A 24 5.39 12.88 -9.26
C ARG A 24 6.75 12.51 -9.88
N PRO A 25 7.62 11.78 -9.14
CA PRO A 25 8.93 11.37 -9.65
C PRO A 25 8.78 10.52 -10.91
N VAL A 26 9.67 10.70 -11.88
CA VAL A 26 9.68 9.93 -13.13
C VAL A 26 10.57 8.69 -13.05
N THR A 27 11.64 8.75 -12.25
CA THR A 27 12.59 7.64 -12.07
C THR A 27 12.00 6.52 -11.23
N ILE A 28 12.43 5.28 -11.49
CA ILE A 28 12.00 4.12 -10.70
C ILE A 28 12.37 4.30 -9.22
N LYS A 29 13.61 4.70 -8.94
CA LYS A 29 14.08 4.94 -7.55
C LYS A 29 13.23 5.99 -6.84
N GLY A 30 12.93 7.11 -7.51
CA GLY A 30 12.10 8.17 -6.93
C GLY A 30 10.65 7.71 -6.68
N LYS A 31 10.07 6.95 -7.61
CA LYS A 31 8.74 6.36 -7.43
C LYS A 31 8.71 5.35 -6.29
N GLN A 32 9.74 4.52 -6.14
CA GLN A 32 9.84 3.55 -5.06
C GLN A 32 10.00 4.24 -3.70
N ALA A 33 10.85 5.26 -3.60
CA ALA A 33 11.01 6.05 -2.38
C ALA A 33 9.68 6.72 -1.99
N ALA A 34 9.02 7.38 -2.95
CA ALA A 34 7.72 8.01 -2.72
C ALA A 34 6.65 7.00 -2.33
N ALA A 35 6.62 5.82 -2.95
CA ALA A 35 5.70 4.75 -2.59
C ALA A 35 5.96 4.24 -1.16
N ALA A 36 7.22 4.07 -0.75
CA ALA A 36 7.55 3.60 0.59
C ALA A 36 7.04 4.56 1.68
N VAL A 37 7.19 5.88 1.45
CA VAL A 37 6.64 6.90 2.36
C VAL A 37 5.11 6.95 2.29
N GLY A 38 4.55 7.01 1.08
CA GLY A 38 3.10 7.16 0.94
C GLY A 38 2.29 5.91 1.26
N GLN A 39 2.91 4.73 1.30
CA GLN A 39 2.25 3.50 1.71
C GLN A 39 1.79 3.55 3.17
N SER A 40 2.64 4.04 4.08
CA SER A 40 2.25 4.19 5.49
C SER A 40 1.16 5.26 5.66
N LEU A 41 1.25 6.36 4.90
CA LEU A 41 0.23 7.41 4.90
C LEU A 41 -1.14 6.91 4.40
N LEU A 42 -1.16 6.15 3.30
CA LEU A 42 -2.38 5.52 2.81
C LEU A 42 -2.97 4.54 3.82
N MET A 43 -2.13 3.69 4.41
CA MET A 43 -2.60 2.71 5.39
C MET A 43 -3.18 3.40 6.63
N GLN A 44 -2.57 4.48 7.10
CA GLN A 44 -3.07 5.29 8.19
C GLN A 44 -4.44 5.89 7.84
N ALA A 45 -4.59 6.50 6.66
CA ALA A 45 -5.84 7.11 6.21
C ALA A 45 -6.99 6.08 6.16
N TYR A 46 -6.74 4.89 5.59
CA TYR A 46 -7.74 3.82 5.59
C TYR A 46 -8.04 3.32 7.00
N THR A 47 -7.02 3.11 7.84
CA THR A 47 -7.21 2.66 9.22
C THR A 47 -8.07 3.65 10.00
N GLU A 48 -7.82 4.95 9.85
CA GLU A 48 -8.58 6.00 10.52
C GLU A 48 -10.03 6.03 10.06
N GLU A 49 -10.28 5.90 8.75
CA GLU A 49 -11.66 5.90 8.25
C GLU A 49 -12.44 4.64 8.60
N PHE A 50 -11.86 3.45 8.42
CA PHE A 50 -12.53 2.20 8.76
C PHE A 50 -12.78 2.05 10.26
N ARG A 51 -11.90 2.63 11.11
CA ARG A 51 -12.10 2.65 12.57
C ARG A 51 -13.39 3.33 12.98
N LYS A 52 -13.87 4.35 12.25
CA LYS A 52 -15.16 5.03 12.53
C LYS A 52 -16.35 4.06 12.43
N TYR A 53 -16.19 2.95 11.71
CA TYR A 53 -17.18 1.90 11.56
C TYR A 53 -16.88 0.65 12.40
N GLY A 54 -15.89 0.72 13.30
CA GLY A 54 -15.45 -0.43 14.11
C GLY A 54 -14.74 -1.52 13.31
N ILE A 55 -14.26 -1.23 12.10
CA ILE A 55 -13.58 -2.19 11.23
C ILE A 55 -12.07 -2.08 11.43
N VAL A 56 -11.44 -3.21 11.76
CA VAL A 56 -9.98 -3.33 11.85
C VAL A 56 -9.42 -3.66 10.47
N THR A 57 -8.42 -2.90 10.03
CA THR A 57 -7.76 -3.10 8.73
C THR A 57 -6.38 -3.71 8.90
N ALA A 58 -5.95 -4.51 7.93
CA ALA A 58 -4.60 -5.06 7.83
C ALA A 58 -3.98 -4.74 6.46
N GLN A 59 -2.66 -4.58 6.41
CA GLN A 59 -1.94 -4.32 5.17
C GLN A 59 -1.33 -5.58 4.59
N LEU A 60 -1.51 -5.79 3.28
CA LEU A 60 -0.79 -6.79 2.50
C LEU A 60 -0.03 -6.10 1.37
N LEU A 61 1.27 -6.41 1.25
CA LEU A 61 2.12 -5.97 0.13
C LEU A 61 2.63 -7.22 -0.58
N LEU A 62 2.15 -7.42 -1.80
CA LEU A 62 2.44 -8.61 -2.58
C LEU A 62 2.99 -8.23 -3.96
N THR A 63 3.88 -9.05 -4.45
CA THR A 63 4.51 -8.98 -5.77
C THR A 63 4.29 -10.30 -6.49
N ARG A 64 4.50 -10.32 -7.81
CA ARG A 64 4.39 -11.56 -8.58
C ARG A 64 5.30 -12.67 -8.06
N SER A 65 6.47 -12.33 -7.51
CA SER A 65 7.40 -13.31 -6.94
C SER A 65 6.85 -14.05 -5.72
N ASP A 66 5.96 -13.43 -4.95
CA ASP A 66 5.37 -14.05 -3.75
C ASP A 66 4.47 -15.26 -4.11
N PHE A 67 3.96 -15.29 -5.34
CA PHE A 67 3.14 -16.40 -5.86
C PHE A 67 3.94 -17.43 -6.66
N SER A 68 5.24 -17.21 -6.87
CA SER A 68 6.07 -18.08 -7.73
C SER A 68 6.68 -19.28 -6.99
N ARG A 69 6.74 -19.24 -5.66
CA ARG A 69 7.23 -20.34 -4.82
C ARG A 69 6.07 -20.97 -4.06
N LYS A 70 5.93 -22.30 -4.17
CA LYS A 70 4.85 -23.09 -3.57
C LYS A 70 4.69 -22.85 -2.05
N GLU A 71 5.80 -22.61 -1.35
CA GLU A 71 5.84 -22.29 0.08
C GLU A 71 5.33 -20.87 0.41
N GLN A 72 5.56 -19.90 -0.47
CA GLN A 72 5.10 -18.51 -0.28
C GLN A 72 3.64 -18.34 -0.69
N TYR A 73 3.18 -19.15 -1.65
CA TYR A 73 1.78 -19.25 -2.02
C TYR A 73 0.90 -19.61 -0.82
N SER A 74 1.33 -20.53 0.05
CA SER A 74 0.60 -20.93 1.26
C SER A 74 0.49 -19.83 2.32
N ASN A 75 1.38 -18.83 2.31
CA ASN A 75 1.33 -17.71 3.25
C ASN A 75 0.52 -16.52 2.72
N ALA A 76 0.23 -16.51 1.41
CA ALA A 76 -0.54 -15.48 0.73
C ALA A 76 -1.99 -15.91 0.41
N TYR A 77 -2.32 -17.18 0.67
CA TYR A 77 -3.67 -17.77 0.55
C TYR A 77 -4.33 -17.93 1.91
#